data_AF-A0A1Q6M679-F1
#
_entry.id   AF-A0A1Q6M679-F1
#
_cell.length_a   1.000
_cell.length_b   1.000
_cell.length_c   1.000
_cell.angle_alpha   90.00
_cell.angle_beta   90.00
_cell.angle_gamma   90.00
#
_symmetry.space_group_name_H-M   'P 1'
#
loop_
_entity.id
_entity.type
_entity.pdbx_description
1 polymer ?
#
loop_
_entity_poly.entity_id
_entity_poly.type
_entity_poly.pdbx_seq_one_letter_code
_entity_poly.pdbx_strand_id
1 'polypeptide(L)'
;MKTFNVNSYVWIKLTKLGLRKLKERHNEIYKQCPSVGKFTPPETDADGFCKMQLWEVMNIFGPCCSNGANIPFETNIRINDSEFEESEE
;
A
#
# COMPACT_ATOMS: atom_id res chain seq x y z
N MET A 1 12.24 -15.55 -16.56
CA MET A 1 11.13 -14.67 -16.12
C MET A 1 11.37 -14.36 -14.63
N LYS A 2 10.73 -13.36 -14.02
CA LYS A 2 10.87 -13.08 -12.58
C LYS A 2 9.54 -13.32 -11.89
N THR A 3 9.59 -13.92 -10.71
CA THR A 3 8.44 -14.11 -9.83
C THR A 3 8.39 -12.99 -8.79
N PHE A 4 7.21 -12.45 -8.51
CA PHE A 4 7.01 -11.45 -7.46
C PHE A 4 5.92 -11.93 -6.49
N ASN A 5 6.27 -12.09 -5.22
CA ASN A 5 5.33 -12.52 -4.19
C ASN A 5 4.46 -11.33 -3.76
N VAL A 6 3.13 -11.50 -3.69
CA VAL A 6 2.24 -10.41 -3.24
C VAL A 6 2.45 -10.02 -1.76
N ASN A 7 3.14 -10.85 -0.98
CA ASN A 7 3.61 -10.53 0.37
C ASN A 7 4.89 -9.69 0.41
N SER A 8 5.59 -9.58 -0.72
CA SER A 8 6.74 -8.69 -0.89
C SER A 8 6.33 -7.22 -0.79
N TYR A 9 7.30 -6.39 -0.45
CA TYR A 9 7.07 -4.97 -0.26
C TYR A 9 7.18 -4.19 -1.56
N VAL A 10 6.31 -3.19 -1.68
CA VAL A 10 6.33 -2.17 -2.72
C VAL A 10 6.44 -0.80 -2.07
N TRP A 11 6.97 0.15 -2.82
CA TRP A 11 7.01 1.55 -2.42
C TRP A 11 5.98 2.31 -3.24
N ILE A 12 5.03 2.95 -2.55
CA ILE A 12 3.97 3.74 -3.16
C ILE A 12 3.99 5.15 -2.60
N LYS A 13 3.57 6.12 -3.40
CA LYS A 13 3.41 7.50 -2.96
C LYS A 13 1.94 7.82 -2.76
N LEU A 14 1.53 7.94 -1.51
CA LEU A 14 0.13 8.14 -1.14
C LEU A 14 -0.35 9.55 -1.52
N THR A 15 -1.56 9.63 -2.06
CA THR A 15 -2.27 10.91 -2.18
C THR A 15 -2.99 11.22 -0.86
N LYS A 16 -3.56 12.43 -0.76
CA LYS A 16 -4.46 12.78 0.35
C LYS A 16 -5.62 11.79 0.49
N LEU A 17 -6.12 11.24 -0.62
CA LEU A 17 -7.17 10.23 -0.62
C LEU A 17 -6.66 8.91 -0.03
N GLY A 18 -5.48 8.44 -0.41
CA GLY A 18 -4.88 7.23 0.15
C GLY A 18 -4.69 7.30 1.65
N LEU A 19 -4.14 8.43 2.15
CA LEU A 19 -3.97 8.63 3.59
C LEU A 19 -5.31 8.62 4.34
N ARG A 20 -6.35 9.21 3.75
CA ARG A 20 -7.71 9.16 4.32
C ARG A 20 -8.24 7.72 4.37
N LYS A 21 -8.04 6.94 3.31
CA LYS A 21 -8.46 5.54 3.22
C LYS A 21 -7.77 4.65 4.26
N LEU A 22 -6.47 4.87 4.51
CA LEU A 22 -5.74 4.19 5.59
C LEU A 22 -6.34 4.51 6.97
N LYS A 23 -6.66 5.79 7.22
CA LYS A 23 -7.29 6.20 8.48
C LYS A 23 -8.70 5.63 8.64
N GLU A 24 -9.50 5.59 7.57
CA GLU A 24 -10.82 4.94 7.55
C GLU A 24 -10.69 3.46 7.93
N ARG A 25 -9.77 2.74 7.29
CA ARG A 25 -9.49 1.32 7.58
C ARG A 25 -9.04 1.10 9.02
N HIS A 26 -8.12 1.93 9.53
CA HIS A 26 -7.70 1.86 10.93
C HIS A 26 -8.89 2.05 11.87
N ASN A 27 -9.76 3.02 11.61
CA ASN A 27 -10.92 3.27 12.46
C ASN A 27 -11.90 2.09 12.47
N GLU A 28 -12.06 1.39 11.35
CA GLU A 28 -12.86 0.16 11.29
C GLU A 28 -12.26 -0.97 12.13
N ILE A 29 -10.93 -1.16 12.04
CA ILE A 29 -10.22 -2.16 12.83
C ILE A 29 -10.29 -1.79 14.32
N TYR A 30 -10.05 -0.52 14.67
CA TYR A 30 -10.07 -0.03 16.04
C TYR A 30 -11.42 -0.26 16.74
N LYS A 31 -12.54 -0.11 16.01
CA LYS A 31 -13.89 -0.42 16.53
C LYS A 31 -14.03 -1.87 17.00
N GLN A 32 -13.33 -2.79 16.34
CA GLN A 32 -13.37 -4.22 16.64
C GLN A 32 -12.25 -4.63 17.61
N CYS A 33 -11.12 -3.93 17.57
CA CYS A 33 -9.92 -4.25 18.32
C CYS A 33 -9.20 -2.95 18.77
N PRO A 34 -9.59 -2.36 19.91
CA PRO A 34 -8.98 -1.11 20.39
C PRO A 34 -7.49 -1.23 20.76
N SER A 35 -6.98 -2.45 20.95
CA SER A 35 -5.56 -2.69 21.27
C SER A 35 -4.60 -2.38 20.13
N VAL A 36 -5.09 -2.16 18.90
CA VAL A 36 -4.25 -1.69 17.77
C VAL A 36 -3.71 -0.27 17.96
N GLY A 37 -4.25 0.48 18.94
CA GLY A 37 -3.74 1.80 19.30
C GLY A 37 -4.25 2.93 18.40
N LYS A 38 -3.50 4.03 18.35
CA LYS A 38 -3.85 5.22 17.56
C LYS A 38 -3.29 5.10 16.14
N PHE A 39 -4.04 5.64 15.17
CA PHE A 39 -3.59 5.70 13.79
C PHE A 39 -2.29 6.51 13.69
N THR A 40 -1.27 5.89 13.11
CA THR A 40 -0.01 6.54 12.75
C THR A 40 0.14 6.48 11.24
N PRO A 41 0.31 7.61 10.54
CA PRO A 41 0.62 7.61 9.12
C PRO A 41 1.90 6.80 8.83
N PRO A 42 1.98 6.12 7.67
CA PRO A 42 3.22 5.42 7.31
C PRO A 42 4.36 6.41 7.13
N GLU A 43 5.56 5.99 7.51
CA GLU A 43 6.78 6.77 7.27
C GLU A 43 7.07 6.86 5.78
N THR A 44 7.53 8.03 5.35
CA THR A 44 7.89 8.30 3.94
C THR A 44 9.36 8.62 3.81
N ASP A 45 9.95 8.21 2.69
CA ASP A 45 11.27 8.67 2.27
C ASP A 45 11.27 10.14 1.82
N ALA A 46 12.43 10.64 1.38
CA ALA A 46 12.61 12.02 0.91
C ALA A 46 11.76 12.37 -0.33
N ASP A 47 11.35 11.38 -1.12
CA ASP A 47 10.53 11.56 -2.32
C ASP A 47 9.02 11.44 -2.02
N GLY A 48 8.67 11.06 -0.80
CA GLY A 48 7.30 10.85 -0.33
C GLY A 48 6.76 9.42 -0.53
N PHE A 49 7.62 8.44 -0.81
CA PHE A 49 7.22 7.04 -0.91
C PHE A 49 7.20 6.37 0.46
N CYS A 50 6.17 5.57 0.73
CA CYS A 50 6.09 4.70 1.88
C CYS A 50 6.13 3.23 1.46
N LYS A 51 6.64 2.38 2.34
CA LYS A 51 6.78 0.93 2.12
C LYS A 51 5.54 0.19 2.65
N MET A 52 4.90 -0.65 1.82
CA MET A 52 3.74 -1.49 2.18
C MET A 52 3.78 -2.83 1.44
N GLN A 53 3.16 -3.89 1.99
CA GLN A 53 3.05 -5.17 1.28
C GLN A 53 2.05 -5.04 0.12
N LEU A 54 2.32 -5.67 -1.04
CA LEU A 54 1.46 -5.48 -2.21
C LEU A 54 0.01 -5.96 -1.96
N TRP A 55 -0.19 -7.10 -1.28
CA TRP A 55 -1.53 -7.58 -0.97
C TRP A 55 -2.34 -6.58 -0.13
N GLU A 56 -1.69 -5.85 0.77
CA GLU A 56 -2.33 -4.82 1.59
C GLU A 56 -2.73 -3.62 0.73
N VAL A 57 -1.83 -3.17 -0.15
CA VAL A 57 -2.12 -2.10 -1.14
C VAL A 57 -3.33 -2.46 -1.98
N MET A 58 -3.38 -3.69 -2.52
CA MET A 58 -4.51 -4.17 -3.32
C MET A 58 -5.81 -4.23 -2.52
N ASN A 59 -5.76 -4.74 -1.28
CA ASN A 59 -6.94 -4.88 -0.44
C ASN A 59 -7.53 -3.52 -0.04
N ILE A 60 -6.70 -2.55 0.34
CA ILE A 60 -7.15 -1.24 0.82
C ILE A 60 -7.55 -0.34 -0.36
N PHE A 61 -6.74 -0.31 -1.42
CA PHE A 61 -6.86 0.68 -2.48
C PHE A 61 -7.48 0.14 -3.77
N GLY A 62 -7.50 -1.18 -3.97
CA GLY A 62 -8.14 -1.81 -5.13
C GLY A 62 -9.57 -1.32 -5.42
N PRO A 63 -10.44 -1.18 -4.40
CA PRO A 63 -11.79 -0.62 -4.61
C PRO A 63 -11.84 0.82 -5.12
N CYS A 64 -10.72 1.58 -5.04
CA CYS A 64 -10.61 2.95 -5.55
C CYS A 64 -10.01 3.01 -6.97
N CYS A 65 -9.53 1.89 -7.51
CA CYS A 65 -8.87 1.82 -8.81
C CYS A 65 -9.89 1.55 -9.92
N SER A 66 -10.66 2.58 -10.31
CA SER A 66 -11.59 2.53 -11.45
C SER A 66 -11.38 3.70 -12.40
N ASN A 67 -11.84 3.56 -13.65
CA ASN A 67 -11.66 4.58 -14.67
C ASN A 67 -12.29 5.92 -14.26
N GLY A 68 -11.50 6.99 -14.27
CA GLY A 68 -11.94 8.34 -13.89
C GLY A 68 -12.05 8.59 -12.39
N ALA A 69 -11.71 7.61 -11.54
CA ALA A 69 -11.69 7.82 -10.10
C ALA A 69 -10.48 8.64 -9.64
N ASN A 70 -10.60 9.25 -8.46
CA ASN A 70 -9.46 9.85 -7.78
C ASN A 70 -8.51 8.75 -7.31
N ILE A 71 -7.22 8.88 -7.63
CA ILE A 71 -6.22 7.85 -7.30
C ILE A 71 -5.79 7.93 -5.82
N PRO A 72 -5.75 6.80 -5.10
CA PRO A 72 -5.31 6.76 -3.70
C PRO A 72 -3.77 6.84 -3.55
N PHE A 73 -3.01 6.48 -4.58
CA PHE A 73 -1.56 6.60 -4.65
C PHE A 73 -1.15 6.91 -6.10
N GLU A 74 0.05 7.46 -6.31
CA GLU A 74 0.60 7.69 -7.65
C GLU A 74 0.73 6.37 -8.41
N THR A 75 0.43 6.35 -9.71
CA THR A 75 0.33 5.11 -10.50
C THR A 75 1.67 4.38 -10.68
N ASN A 76 2.79 5.06 -10.42
CA ASN A 76 4.12 4.46 -10.46
C ASN A 76 4.46 3.87 -9.08
N ILE A 77 4.63 2.56 -9.03
CA ILE A 77 5.13 1.84 -7.86
C ILE A 77 6.63 1.54 -8.04
N ARG A 78 7.42 1.61 -6.97
CA ARG A 78 8.82 1.15 -7.01
C ARG A 78 8.90 -0.21 -6.34
N ILE A 79 9.59 -1.15 -6.99
CA ILE A 79 9.86 -2.49 -6.48
C ILE A 79 11.37 -2.64 -6.46
N ASN A 80 11.92 -3.11 -5.33
CA ASN A 80 13.34 -3.41 -5.26
C ASN A 80 13.61 -4.73 -5.99
N ASP A 81 14.69 -4.81 -6.76
CA ASP A 81 15.10 -6.04 -7.44
C ASP A 81 15.26 -7.23 -6.47
N SER A 82 15.61 -6.97 -5.21
CA SER A 82 15.71 -8.00 -4.16
C SER A 82 14.38 -8.67 -3.79
N GLU A 83 13.25 -8.08 -4.16
CA GLU A 83 11.92 -8.62 -3.87
C GLU A 83 11.45 -9.62 -4.95
N PHE A 84 12.21 -9.77 -6.03
CA PHE A 84 11.94 -10.73 -7.10
C PHE A 84 12.74 -12.02 -6.91
N GLU A 85 12.12 -13.13 -7.28
CA GLU A 85 12.74 -14.45 -7.37
C GLU A 85 12.97 -14.82 -8.84
N GLU A 86 14.04 -15.56 -9.13
CA GLU A 86 14.24 -16.13 -10.48
C GLU A 86 13.16 -17.19 -10.73
N SER A 87 12.50 -17.14 -11.88
CA SER A 87 11.58 -18.21 -12.27
C SER A 87 12.35 -19.32 -12.99
N GLU A 88 12.25 -20.56 -12.53
CA GLU A 88 12.64 -21.72 -13.34
C GLU A 88 11.72 -21.80 -14.57
N GLU A 89 12.30 -22.01 -15.76
CA GLU A 89 11.58 -22.15 -17.03
C GLU A 89 10.78 -23.45 -17.15
#